data_AF-A0A1G2WCC1-F1
#
_entry.id   AF-A0A1G2WCC1-F1
#
_cell.length_a   1.000
_cell.length_b   1.000
_cell.length_c   1.000
_cell.angle_alpha   90.00
_cell.angle_beta   90.00
_cell.angle_gamma   90.00
#
_symmetry.space_group_name_H-M   'P 1'
#
loop_
_entity.id
_entity.type
_entity.pdbx_description
1 polymer ?
#
loop_
_entity_poly.entity_id
_entity_poly.type
_entity_poly.pdbx_seq_one_letter_code
_entity_poly.pdbx_strand_id
1 'polypeptide(L)'
;MPTATAPPAPSHAALPPALAQAAALDDAALIDLILHYHAAHILDLTAALALAERVAGVHGASPAFPARLPGELHDMLGELRAHHAREESVIFPAILEGRGAALRIPVAAMSIDHDTAQDRLERLVRLTRDFTPPAEACGSWRRLYDLCRKFDREFRAHVQLEERVLFPRFL
;
A
#
# COMPACT_ATOMS: atom_id res chain seq x y z
N MET A 1 -18.13 -2.01 -39.22
CA MET A 1 -16.74 -1.96 -38.70
C MET A 1 -16.77 -1.05 -37.49
N PRO A 2 -16.74 -1.57 -36.26
CA PRO A 2 -16.73 -0.72 -35.07
C PRO A 2 -15.37 -0.05 -34.96
N THR A 3 -15.37 1.28 -34.92
CA THR A 3 -14.19 2.10 -34.69
C THR A 3 -13.72 1.87 -33.27
N ALA A 4 -12.53 1.28 -33.10
CA ALA A 4 -11.89 1.15 -31.80
C ALA A 4 -11.53 2.55 -31.29
N THR A 5 -12.21 3.00 -30.24
CA THR A 5 -11.86 4.21 -29.52
C THR A 5 -10.51 3.99 -28.85
N ALA A 6 -9.51 4.80 -29.19
CA ALA A 6 -8.21 4.77 -28.54
C ALA A 6 -8.37 5.07 -27.03
N PRO A 7 -7.59 4.42 -26.15
CA PRO A 7 -7.61 4.72 -24.72
C PRO A 7 -7.22 6.18 -24.47
N PRO A 8 -7.80 6.85 -23.46
CA PRO A 8 -7.44 8.23 -23.14
C PRO A 8 -5.96 8.29 -22.73
N ALA A 9 -5.25 9.33 -23.20
CA ALA A 9 -3.89 9.63 -22.76
C ALA A 9 -3.87 9.91 -21.25
N PRO A 10 -2.82 9.50 -20.51
CA PRO A 10 -2.71 9.80 -19.10
C PRO A 10 -2.71 11.33 -18.88
N SER A 11 -3.53 11.78 -17.93
CA SER A 11 -3.65 13.19 -17.57
C SER A 11 -2.31 13.74 -17.06
N HIS A 12 -1.76 14.75 -17.74
CA HIS A 12 -0.55 15.50 -17.34
C HIS A 12 -0.80 16.46 -16.15
N ALA A 13 -1.54 16.03 -15.12
CA ALA A 13 -1.66 16.84 -13.91
C ALA A 13 -0.27 16.95 -13.26
N ALA A 14 0.15 18.16 -12.91
CA ALA A 14 1.43 18.38 -12.24
C ALA A 14 1.52 17.52 -10.96
N LEU A 15 2.67 16.87 -10.75
CA LEU A 15 2.90 16.07 -9.55
C LEU A 15 2.75 16.95 -8.29
N PRO A 16 2.05 16.48 -7.25
CA PRO A 16 2.09 17.08 -5.92
C PRO A 16 3.54 17.40 -5.47
N PRO A 17 3.78 18.46 -4.68
CA PRO A 17 5.14 18.89 -4.32
C PRO A 17 6.03 17.79 -3.74
N ALA A 18 5.49 16.92 -2.89
CA ALA A 18 6.23 15.79 -2.31
C ALA A 18 6.69 14.78 -3.38
N LEU A 19 5.85 14.48 -4.37
CA LEU A 19 6.20 13.61 -5.49
C LEU A 19 7.17 14.30 -6.46
N ALA A 20 7.04 15.61 -6.66
CA ALA A 20 7.98 16.38 -7.48
C ALA A 20 9.39 16.39 -6.87
N GLN A 21 9.50 16.47 -5.54
CA GLN A 21 10.78 16.35 -4.84
C GLN A 21 11.36 14.93 -4.96
N ALA A 22 10.55 13.89 -4.83
CA ALA A 22 10.98 12.52 -5.07
C ALA A 22 11.40 12.27 -6.54
N ALA A 23 10.75 12.93 -7.50
CA ALA A 23 11.09 12.83 -8.92
C ALA A 23 12.46 13.42 -9.28
N ALA A 24 13.07 14.20 -8.39
CA ALA A 24 14.44 14.69 -8.54
C ALA A 24 15.50 13.68 -8.08
N LEU A 25 15.12 12.60 -7.38
CA LEU A 25 16.02 11.53 -6.97
C LEU A 25 16.43 10.67 -8.17
N ASP A 26 17.66 10.17 -8.15
CA ASP A 26 18.06 9.06 -9.03
C ASP A 26 17.34 7.76 -8.63
N ASP A 27 17.43 6.74 -9.47
CA ASP A 27 16.68 5.50 -9.27
C ASP A 27 17.10 4.76 -8.00
N ALA A 28 18.39 4.80 -7.65
CA ALA A 28 18.91 4.16 -6.44
C ALA A 28 18.35 4.83 -5.17
N ALA A 29 18.43 6.17 -5.09
CA ALA A 29 17.90 6.91 -3.96
C ALA A 29 16.37 6.81 -3.84
N LEU A 30 15.65 6.75 -4.97
CA LEU A 30 14.20 6.55 -4.97
C LEU A 30 13.82 5.14 -4.51
N ILE A 31 14.52 4.11 -4.98
CA ILE A 31 14.35 2.73 -4.50
C ILE A 31 14.66 2.64 -3.01
N ASP A 32 15.75 3.24 -2.53
CA ASP A 32 16.07 3.27 -1.10
C ASP A 32 14.93 3.90 -0.29
N LEU A 33 14.34 5.02 -0.74
CA LEU A 33 13.18 5.62 -0.09
C LEU A 33 11.97 4.66 -0.05
N ILE A 34 11.69 3.97 -1.14
CA ILE A 34 10.61 2.97 -1.22
C ILE A 34 10.87 1.80 -0.25
N LEU A 35 12.11 1.33 -0.12
CA LEU A 35 12.47 0.28 0.85
C LEU A 35 12.25 0.71 2.30
N HIS A 36 12.39 2.00 2.62
CA HIS A 36 12.03 2.52 3.95
C HIS A 36 10.51 2.41 4.21
N TYR A 37 9.68 2.67 3.20
CA TYR A 37 8.25 2.41 3.27
C TYR A 37 7.97 0.92 3.46
N HIS A 38 8.60 0.04 2.69
CA HIS A 38 8.42 -1.42 2.81
C HIS A 38 8.68 -1.91 4.24
N ALA A 39 9.79 -1.48 4.85
CA ALA A 39 10.13 -1.84 6.21
C ALA A 39 9.10 -1.32 7.22
N ALA A 40 8.66 -0.07 7.08
CA ALA A 40 7.64 0.53 7.94
C ALA A 40 6.29 -0.19 7.84
N HIS A 41 5.88 -0.53 6.61
CA HIS A 41 4.64 -1.24 6.31
C HIS A 41 4.57 -2.60 7.00
N ILE A 42 5.63 -3.42 6.88
CA ILE A 42 5.67 -4.73 7.52
C ILE A 42 5.61 -4.60 9.04
N LEU A 43 6.33 -3.63 9.62
CA LEU A 43 6.33 -3.38 11.06
C LEU A 43 4.93 -2.96 11.56
N ASP A 44 4.34 -1.94 10.93
CA ASP A 44 3.06 -1.36 11.34
C ASP A 44 1.93 -2.39 11.19
N LEU A 45 1.87 -3.09 10.06
CA LEU A 45 0.78 -4.04 9.78
C LEU A 45 0.89 -5.30 10.65
N THR A 46 2.11 -5.76 10.97
CA THR A 46 2.34 -6.83 11.97
C THR A 46 1.87 -6.39 13.36
N ALA A 47 2.20 -5.16 13.78
CA ALA A 47 1.77 -4.63 15.05
C ALA A 47 0.25 -4.41 15.12
N ALA A 48 -0.37 -3.98 14.02
CA ALA A 48 -1.81 -3.85 13.88
C ALA A 48 -2.50 -5.20 14.00
N LEU A 49 -2.04 -6.24 13.29
CA LEU A 49 -2.59 -7.59 13.40
C LEU A 49 -2.56 -8.11 14.85
N ALA A 50 -1.41 -8.00 15.53
CA ALA A 50 -1.26 -8.43 16.92
C ALA A 50 -2.15 -7.63 17.90
N LEU A 51 -2.46 -6.37 17.61
CA LEU A 51 -3.45 -5.61 18.38
C LEU A 51 -4.87 -6.05 18.05
N ALA A 52 -5.18 -6.30 16.78
CA ALA A 52 -6.50 -6.73 16.33
C ALA A 52 -6.90 -8.06 16.98
N GLU A 53 -5.99 -9.04 17.05
CA GLU A 53 -6.23 -10.32 17.71
C GLU A 53 -6.50 -10.15 19.22
N ARG A 54 -5.70 -9.32 19.90
CA ARG A 54 -5.89 -9.03 21.33
C ARG A 54 -7.21 -8.30 21.60
N VAL A 55 -7.54 -7.31 20.78
CA VAL A 55 -8.78 -6.54 20.92
C VAL A 55 -9.98 -7.45 20.60
N ALA A 56 -9.88 -8.31 19.59
CA ALA A 56 -10.92 -9.31 19.28
C ALA A 56 -11.16 -10.27 20.46
N GLY A 57 -10.10 -10.70 21.17
CA GLY A 57 -10.24 -11.55 22.35
C GLY A 57 -11.03 -10.91 23.51
N VAL A 58 -11.03 -9.57 23.62
CA VAL A 58 -11.73 -8.83 24.68
C VAL A 58 -13.08 -8.28 24.21
N HIS A 59 -13.12 -7.73 23.00
CA HIS A 59 -14.25 -6.97 22.45
C HIS A 59 -14.97 -7.70 21.31
N GLY A 60 -14.60 -8.92 20.94
CA GLY A 60 -15.15 -9.64 19.78
C GLY A 60 -16.65 -9.92 19.85
N ALA A 61 -17.24 -9.94 21.05
CA ALA A 61 -18.69 -10.03 21.23
C ALA A 61 -19.42 -8.67 21.12
N SER A 62 -18.68 -7.56 21.14
CA SER A 62 -19.25 -6.22 20.96
C SER A 62 -19.63 -6.01 19.50
N PRO A 63 -20.86 -5.57 19.20
CA PRO A 63 -21.26 -5.23 17.84
C PRO A 63 -20.49 -4.01 17.28
N ALA A 64 -19.81 -3.24 18.13
CA ALA A 64 -18.98 -2.13 17.72
C ALA A 64 -17.60 -2.57 17.19
N PHE A 65 -17.12 -3.77 17.55
CA PHE A 65 -15.85 -4.27 17.06
C PHE A 65 -16.04 -5.04 15.74
N PRO A 66 -15.33 -4.68 14.67
CA PRO A 66 -15.41 -5.40 13.40
C PRO A 66 -14.74 -6.77 13.50
N ALA A 67 -15.53 -7.83 13.71
CA ALA A 67 -15.02 -9.20 13.91
C ALA A 67 -14.11 -9.72 12.78
N ARG A 68 -14.28 -9.23 11.54
CA ARG A 68 -13.44 -9.62 10.39
C ARG A 68 -12.09 -8.93 10.33
N LEU A 69 -11.87 -7.87 11.11
CA LEU A 69 -10.66 -7.03 11.03
C LEU A 69 -9.34 -7.80 11.17
N PRO A 70 -9.18 -8.75 12.12
CA PRO A 70 -7.93 -9.53 12.20
C PRO A 70 -7.65 -10.34 10.93
N GLY A 71 -8.68 -10.94 10.32
CA GLY A 71 -8.53 -11.70 9.09
C GLY A 71 -8.11 -10.82 7.91
N GLU A 72 -8.75 -9.65 7.75
CA GLU A 72 -8.37 -8.70 6.69
C GLU A 72 -6.91 -8.24 6.85
N LEU A 73 -6.46 -7.94 8.08
CA LEU A 73 -5.07 -7.54 8.33
C LEU A 73 -4.07 -8.68 8.09
N HIS A 74 -4.46 -9.92 8.38
CA HIS A 74 -3.64 -11.09 8.09
C HIS A 74 -3.43 -11.29 6.59
N ASP A 75 -4.52 -11.26 5.81
CA ASP A 75 -4.48 -11.41 4.36
C ASP A 75 -3.66 -10.29 3.72
N MET A 76 -3.90 -9.03 4.14
CA MET A 76 -3.13 -7.88 3.66
C MET A 76 -1.63 -8.03 3.95
N LEU A 77 -1.25 -8.53 5.14
CA LEU A 77 0.17 -8.73 5.48
C LEU A 77 0.82 -9.81 4.62
N GLY A 78 0.10 -10.88 4.29
CA GLY A 78 0.58 -11.93 3.40
C GLY A 78 0.79 -11.43 1.97
N GLU A 79 -0.21 -10.75 1.42
CA GLU A 79 -0.18 -10.17 0.07
C GLU A 79 0.94 -9.13 -0.06
N LEU A 80 1.06 -8.24 0.92
CA LEU A 80 2.06 -7.18 0.92
C LEU A 80 3.49 -7.74 0.98
N ARG A 81 3.73 -8.78 1.79
CA ARG A 81 5.04 -9.47 1.82
C ARG A 81 5.39 -10.08 0.47
N ALA A 82 4.41 -10.75 -0.17
CA ALA A 82 4.63 -11.36 -1.47
C ALA A 82 4.85 -10.32 -2.57
N HIS A 83 4.20 -9.16 -2.45
CA HIS A 83 4.37 -8.01 -3.35
C HIS A 83 5.76 -7.39 -3.20
N HIS A 84 6.12 -6.91 -2.00
CA HIS A 84 7.45 -6.32 -1.74
C HIS A 84 8.58 -7.27 -2.13
N ALA A 85 8.44 -8.57 -1.85
CA ALA A 85 9.47 -9.56 -2.20
C ALA A 85 9.72 -9.63 -3.72
N ARG A 86 8.68 -9.47 -4.55
CA ARG A 86 8.85 -9.44 -6.02
C ARG A 86 9.58 -8.17 -6.46
N GLU A 87 9.26 -7.04 -5.85
CA GLU A 87 9.94 -5.79 -6.17
C GLU A 87 11.41 -5.84 -5.76
N GLU A 88 11.68 -6.23 -4.52
CA GLU A 88 13.02 -6.29 -3.93
C GLU A 88 13.93 -7.32 -4.59
N SER A 89 13.40 -8.46 -5.05
CA SER A 89 14.21 -9.54 -5.63
C SER A 89 14.25 -9.56 -7.15
N VAL A 90 13.32 -8.88 -7.84
CA VAL A 90 13.21 -8.92 -9.31
C VAL A 90 13.21 -7.53 -9.92
N ILE A 91 12.28 -6.67 -9.50
CA ILE A 91 12.02 -5.38 -10.19
C ILE A 91 13.16 -4.39 -9.92
N PHE A 92 13.46 -4.11 -8.66
CA PHE A 92 14.48 -3.13 -8.27
C PHE A 92 15.89 -3.55 -8.73
N PRO A 93 16.33 -4.81 -8.59
CA PRO A 93 17.61 -5.23 -9.16
C PRO A 93 17.67 -5.05 -10.68
N ALA A 94 16.61 -5.40 -11.40
CA ALA A 94 16.58 -5.21 -12.85
C ALA A 94 16.65 -3.73 -13.26
N ILE A 95 16.04 -2.82 -12.50
CA ILE A 95 16.19 -1.37 -12.69
C ILE A 95 17.65 -0.95 -12.50
N LEU A 96 18.26 -1.31 -11.36
CA LEU A 96 19.62 -0.90 -11.01
C LEU A 96 20.68 -1.48 -11.97
N GLU A 97 20.41 -2.65 -12.54
CA GLU A 97 21.29 -3.30 -13.51
C GLU A 97 21.01 -2.87 -14.98
N GLY A 98 20.17 -1.85 -15.19
CA GLY A 98 19.89 -1.29 -16.52
C GLY A 98 19.02 -2.17 -17.41
N ARG A 99 18.30 -3.14 -16.85
CA ARG A 99 17.37 -4.05 -17.56
C ARG A 99 15.92 -3.59 -17.50
N GLY A 100 15.67 -2.32 -17.20
CA GLY A 100 14.32 -1.76 -17.03
C GLY A 100 13.39 -1.97 -18.24
N ALA A 101 13.91 -1.97 -19.47
CA ALA A 101 13.09 -2.16 -20.68
C ALA A 101 12.37 -3.53 -20.75
N ALA A 102 12.84 -4.54 -20.01
CA ALA A 102 12.20 -5.85 -19.92
C ALA A 102 11.05 -5.91 -18.89
N LEU A 103 10.83 -4.84 -18.12
CA LEU A 103 9.93 -4.84 -16.97
C LEU A 103 8.48 -4.49 -17.30
N ARG A 104 8.14 -4.21 -18.56
CA ARG A 104 6.77 -3.83 -18.96
C ARG A 104 5.69 -4.80 -18.47
N ILE A 105 5.92 -6.11 -18.58
CA ILE A 105 4.96 -7.13 -18.13
C ILE A 105 4.95 -7.25 -16.59
N PRO A 106 6.11 -7.43 -15.92
CA PRO A 106 6.15 -7.45 -14.46
C PRO A 106 5.54 -6.23 -13.78
N VAL A 107 5.81 -5.01 -14.28
CA VAL A 107 5.27 -3.78 -13.71
C VAL A 107 3.75 -3.68 -13.88
N ALA A 108 3.20 -4.14 -15.01
CA ALA A 108 1.75 -4.19 -15.19
C ALA A 108 1.07 -5.12 -14.16
N ALA A 109 1.74 -6.20 -13.75
CA ALA A 109 1.25 -7.05 -12.66
C ALA A 109 1.34 -6.34 -11.29
N MET A 110 2.34 -5.49 -11.06
CA MET A 110 2.44 -4.73 -9.80
C MET A 110 1.27 -3.73 -9.66
N SER A 111 0.89 -3.05 -10.74
CA SER A 111 -0.27 -2.14 -10.71
C SER A 111 -1.59 -2.85 -10.38
N ILE A 112 -1.79 -4.09 -10.84
CA ILE A 112 -2.98 -4.89 -10.48
C ILE A 112 -3.00 -5.20 -8.97
N ASP A 113 -1.84 -5.52 -8.40
CA ASP A 113 -1.72 -5.74 -6.96
C ASP A 113 -1.96 -4.45 -6.17
N HIS A 114 -1.48 -3.30 -6.65
CA HIS A 114 -1.75 -2.00 -6.05
C HIS A 114 -3.23 -1.66 -6.03
N ASP A 115 -3.94 -1.81 -7.15
CA ASP A 115 -5.39 -1.59 -7.23
C ASP A 115 -6.12 -2.49 -6.21
N THR A 116 -5.72 -3.77 -6.15
CA THR A 116 -6.30 -4.73 -5.20
C THR A 116 -6.06 -4.31 -3.73
N ALA A 117 -4.85 -3.85 -3.41
CA ALA A 117 -4.49 -3.38 -2.07
C ALA A 117 -5.22 -2.07 -1.72
N GLN A 118 -5.37 -1.14 -2.66
CA GLN A 118 -6.14 0.09 -2.47
C GLN A 118 -7.62 -0.22 -2.20
N ASP A 119 -8.23 -1.16 -2.93
CA ASP A 119 -9.60 -1.62 -2.69
C ASP A 119 -9.77 -2.25 -1.29
N ARG A 120 -8.76 -3.00 -0.81
CA ARG A 120 -8.73 -3.53 0.57
C ARG A 120 -8.66 -2.42 1.60
N LEU A 121 -7.83 -1.41 1.38
CA LEU A 121 -7.73 -0.25 2.26
C LEU A 121 -9.04 0.53 2.35
N GLU A 122 -9.75 0.71 1.24
CA GLU A 122 -11.08 1.33 1.29
C GLU A 122 -12.08 0.51 2.10
N ARG A 123 -12.05 -0.82 1.99
CA ARG A 123 -12.87 -1.70 2.84
C ARG A 123 -12.49 -1.53 4.31
N LEU A 124 -11.20 -1.41 4.62
CA LEU A 124 -10.72 -1.20 5.97
C LEU A 124 -11.21 0.13 6.56
N VAL A 125 -11.15 1.22 5.78
CA VAL A 125 -11.70 2.53 6.16
C VAL A 125 -13.19 2.41 6.49
N ARG A 126 -13.98 1.75 5.63
CA ARG A 126 -15.42 1.53 5.89
C ARG A 126 -15.68 0.67 7.13
N LEU A 127 -14.94 -0.42 7.27
CA LEU A 127 -15.06 -1.38 8.38
C LEU A 127 -14.75 -0.74 9.73
N THR A 128 -13.86 0.24 9.76
CA THR A 128 -13.38 0.93 10.96
C THR A 128 -14.00 2.32 11.14
N ARG A 129 -14.97 2.70 10.30
CA ARG A 129 -15.61 4.03 10.29
C ARG A 129 -14.57 5.15 10.24
N ASP A 130 -13.72 5.13 9.22
CA ASP A 130 -12.60 6.05 9.06
C ASP A 130 -11.61 5.98 10.25
N PHE A 131 -11.30 4.75 10.68
CA PHE A 131 -10.46 4.49 11.83
C PHE A 131 -10.90 5.25 13.09
N THR A 132 -12.22 5.43 13.27
CA THR A 132 -12.81 6.16 14.40
C THR A 132 -13.23 5.18 15.48
N PRO A 133 -12.48 5.07 16.59
CA PRO A 133 -12.83 4.13 17.64
C PRO A 133 -14.09 4.61 18.39
N PRO A 134 -14.98 3.69 18.82
CA PRO A 134 -16.14 4.06 19.61
C PRO A 134 -15.74 4.53 21.03
N ALA A 135 -16.68 5.10 21.78
CA ALA A 135 -16.40 5.69 23.10
C ALA A 135 -15.82 4.66 24.09
N GLU A 136 -16.34 3.43 24.05
CA GLU A 136 -15.94 2.29 24.86
C GLU A 136 -14.62 1.65 24.45
N ALA A 137 -13.97 2.12 23.38
CA ALA A 137 -12.72 1.55 22.92
C ALA A 137 -11.60 1.72 23.95
N CYS A 138 -10.97 0.59 24.33
CA CYS A 138 -9.79 0.59 25.16
C CYS A 138 -8.57 1.17 24.42
N GLY A 139 -7.48 1.43 25.15
CA GLY A 139 -6.25 1.99 24.59
C GLY A 139 -5.66 1.16 23.44
N SER A 140 -5.72 -0.18 23.53
CA SER A 140 -5.24 -1.07 22.47
C SER A 140 -6.05 -0.96 21.18
N TRP A 141 -7.37 -0.77 21.29
CA TRP A 141 -8.24 -0.58 20.12
C TRP A 141 -7.99 0.78 19.47
N ARG A 142 -7.83 1.84 20.26
CA ARG A 142 -7.47 3.16 19.72
C ARG A 142 -6.14 3.11 18.96
N ARG A 143 -5.12 2.49 19.57
CA ARG A 143 -3.80 2.31 18.94
C ARG A 143 -3.86 1.45 17.68
N LEU A 144 -4.69 0.41 17.64
CA LEU A 144 -4.93 -0.39 16.43
C LEU A 144 -5.39 0.50 15.27
N TYR A 145 -6.37 1.37 15.53
CA TYR A 145 -6.91 2.25 14.50
C TYR A 145 -5.90 3.32 14.08
N ASP A 146 -5.08 3.84 15.00
CA ASP A 146 -3.99 4.76 14.67
C ASP A 146 -2.94 4.09 13.76
N LEU A 147 -2.58 2.82 14.02
CA LEU A 147 -1.67 2.08 13.15
C LEU A 147 -2.27 1.82 11.77
N CYS A 148 -3.54 1.42 11.69
CA CYS A 148 -4.20 1.21 10.39
C CYS A 148 -4.30 2.52 9.59
N ARG A 149 -4.60 3.65 10.25
CA ARG A 149 -4.64 4.98 9.63
C ARG A 149 -3.26 5.43 9.14
N LYS A 150 -2.21 5.16 9.92
CA LYS A 150 -0.83 5.41 9.51
C LYS A 150 -0.50 4.57 8.27
N PHE A 151 -0.74 3.26 8.33
CA PHE A 151 -0.48 2.36 7.22
C PHE A 151 -1.20 2.76 5.93
N ASP A 152 -2.51 3.07 5.98
CA ASP A 152 -3.27 3.52 4.80
C ASP A 152 -2.65 4.75 4.13
N ARG A 153 -2.25 5.75 4.93
CA ARG A 153 -1.61 6.96 4.40
C ARG A 153 -0.25 6.67 3.77
N GLU A 154 0.61 5.93 4.48
CA GLU A 154 1.98 5.65 4.02
C GLU A 154 1.97 4.74 2.78
N PHE A 155 1.10 3.72 2.74
CA PHE A 155 0.95 2.83 1.59
C PHE A 155 0.51 3.61 0.34
N ARG A 156 -0.46 4.51 0.46
CA ARG A 156 -0.90 5.35 -0.67
C ARG A 156 0.21 6.28 -1.16
N ALA A 157 1.07 6.78 -0.26
CA ALA A 157 2.22 7.60 -0.64
C ALA A 157 3.28 6.77 -1.36
N HIS A 158 3.59 5.57 -0.86
CA HIS A 158 4.47 4.58 -1.48
C HIS A 158 4.02 4.22 -2.90
N VAL A 159 2.77 3.78 -3.08
CA VAL A 159 2.25 3.42 -4.41
C VAL A 159 2.35 4.60 -5.40
N GLN A 160 2.12 5.83 -4.93
CA GLN A 160 2.30 7.00 -5.80
C GLN A 160 3.76 7.23 -6.23
N LEU A 161 4.75 6.93 -5.38
CA LEU A 161 6.16 7.01 -5.76
C LEU A 161 6.48 6.00 -6.87
N GLU A 162 5.98 4.77 -6.74
CA GLU A 162 6.20 3.73 -7.74
C GLU A 162 5.49 4.04 -9.05
N GLU A 163 4.18 4.25 -9.02
CA GLU A 163 3.36 4.35 -10.23
C GLU A 163 3.52 5.66 -10.97
N ARG A 164 3.84 6.75 -10.26
CA ARG A 164 3.92 8.09 -10.87
C ARG A 164 5.33 8.59 -11.06
N VAL A 165 6.33 7.96 -10.44
CA VAL A 165 7.72 8.42 -10.50
C VAL A 165 8.66 7.31 -10.96
N LEU A 166 8.76 6.19 -10.25
CA LEU A 166 9.75 5.16 -10.55
C LEU A 166 9.40 4.41 -11.84
N PHE A 167 8.25 3.75 -11.89
CA PHE A 167 7.86 2.89 -13.01
C PHE A 167 7.74 3.63 -14.36
N PRO A 168 7.21 4.86 -14.44
CA PRO A 168 7.16 5.61 -15.70
C PRO A 168 8.54 5.89 -16.33
N ARG A 169 9.65 5.79 -15.57
CA ARG A 169 11.00 5.91 -16.14
C ARG A 169 11.41 4.69 -16.99
N PHE A 170 10.66 3.59 -16.90
CA PHE A 170 11.00 2.29 -17.51
C PHE A 170 9.89 1.69 -18.37
N LEU A 171 8.78 2.42 -18.60
CA LEU A 171 7.62 2.01 -19.39
C LEU A 171 7.45 2.81 -20.68
#